data_AF-A0AAJ1ZCR3-F1
#
_entry.id   AF-A0AAJ1ZCR3-F1
#
_cell.length_a   1.000
_cell.length_b   1.000
_cell.length_c   1.000
_cell.angle_alpha   90.00
_cell.angle_beta   90.00
_cell.angle_gamma   90.00
#
_symmetry.space_group_name_H-M   'P 1'
#
loop_
_entity.id
_entity.type
_entity.pdbx_description
1 polymer ?
#
loop_
_entity_poly.entity_id
_entity_poly.type
_entity_poly.pdbx_seq_one_letter_code
_entity_poly.pdbx_strand_id
1 'polypeptide(L)' 'MGIFTKGNLYVSEFEQFLNRLKHDHPEIDRNQMMGRALLWDKLPNLPDSGDVAGKEGAVKQPSYVYYSNND' A
#
# COMPACT_ATOMS: atom_id res chain seq x y z
N MET A 1 23.18 18.23 -17.25
CA MET A 1 22.33 19.32 -16.71
C MET A 1 20.88 18.91 -16.89
N GLY A 2 20.14 18.74 -15.79
CA GLY A 2 18.87 18.02 -15.75
C GLY A 2 17.72 18.75 -16.46
N ILE A 3 17.03 18.00 -17.32
CA ILE A 3 15.89 18.37 -18.17
C ILE A 3 14.57 18.69 -17.42
N PHE A 4 14.59 18.75 -16.08
CA PHE A 4 13.42 19.04 -15.27
C PHE A 4 13.63 20.35 -14.51
N THR A 5 13.60 21.46 -15.23
CA THR A 5 13.60 22.79 -14.63
C THR A 5 12.21 23.06 -14.04
N LYS A 6 12.15 23.45 -12.76
CA LYS A 6 10.92 23.75 -11.99
C LYS A 6 10.04 24.88 -12.57
N GLY A 7 10.41 25.49 -13.69
CA GLY A 7 9.70 26.61 -14.31
C GLY A 7 8.66 26.12 -15.30
N ASN A 8 7.41 25.98 -14.84
CA ASN A 8 6.20 25.79 -15.63
C ASN A 8 5.97 24.42 -16.28
N LEU A 9 6.05 23.35 -15.49
CA LEU A 9 5.34 22.12 -15.84
C LEU A 9 3.83 22.33 -15.65
N TYR A 10 3.03 21.74 -16.53
CA TYR A 10 1.57 21.72 -16.37
C TYR A 10 1.22 21.09 -15.02
N VAL A 11 0.37 21.77 -14.24
CA VAL A 11 -0.19 21.27 -12.98
C VAL A 11 -1.68 21.05 -13.20
N SER A 12 -2.13 19.81 -13.01
CA SER A 12 -3.55 19.46 -13.13
C SER A 12 -4.38 20.20 -12.07
N GLU A 13 -5.68 20.36 -12.33
CA GLU A 13 -6.61 20.97 -11.37
C GLU A 13 -6.65 20.20 -10.05
N PHE A 14 -6.53 18.87 -10.11
CA PHE A 14 -6.46 18.00 -8.95
C PHE A 14 -5.22 18.30 -8.09
N GLU A 15 -4.05 18.50 -8.72
CA GLU A 15 -2.86 18.88 -7.96
C GLU A 15 -2.97 20.29 -7.37
N GLN A 16 -3.53 21.24 -8.10
CA GLN A 16 -3.78 22.57 -7.54
C GLN A 16 -4.71 22.51 -6.32
N PHE A 17 -5.73 21.67 -6.37
CA PHE A 17 -6.62 21.41 -5.23
C PHE A 17 -5.86 20.79 -4.05
N LEU A 18 -5.08 19.73 -4.27
CA LEU A 18 -4.32 19.08 -3.20
C LEU A 18 -3.32 20.03 -2.54
N ASN A 19 -2.64 20.86 -3.33
CA ASN A 19 -1.70 21.84 -2.81
C ASN A 19 -2.40 22.90 -1.94
N ARG A 20 -3.58 23.39 -2.36
CA ARG A 20 -4.40 24.30 -1.54
C ARG A 20 -4.87 23.62 -0.24
N LEU A 21 -5.41 22.41 -0.35
CA LEU A 21 -5.89 21.64 0.81
C LEU A 21 -4.79 21.45 1.86
N LYS A 22 -3.58 21.07 1.44
CA LYS A 22 -2.44 20.88 2.34
C LYS A 22 -1.90 22.19 2.92
N HIS A 23 -2.03 23.29 2.19
CA HIS A 23 -1.67 24.61 2.69
C HIS A 23 -2.62 25.05 3.80
N ASP A 24 -3.92 24.89 3.58
CA ASP A 24 -4.96 25.28 4.53
C ASP A 24 -5.00 24.35 5.77
N HIS A 25 -4.59 23.08 5.60
CA HIS A 25 -4.66 22.04 6.63
C HIS A 25 -3.34 21.26 6.79
N PRO A 26 -2.29 21.86 7.39
CA PRO A 26 -0.99 21.23 7.57
C PRO A 26 -1.02 19.98 8.47
N GLU A 27 -2.06 19.82 9.29
CA GLU A 27 -2.25 18.66 10.17
C GLU A 27 -2.58 17.36 9.42
N ILE A 28 -3.08 17.46 8.17
CA ILE A 28 -3.52 16.29 7.39
C ILE A 28 -2.38 15.29 7.22
N ASP A 29 -1.17 15.74 6.85
CA ASP A 29 -0.05 14.82 6.62
C ASP A 29 0.31 14.02 7.88
N ARG A 30 0.30 14.69 9.05
CA ARG A 30 0.52 14.03 10.34
C ARG A 30 -0.59 13.03 10.65
N ASN A 31 -1.85 13.41 10.45
CA ASN A 31 -2.99 12.55 10.72
C ASN A 31 -3.04 11.35 9.77
N GLN A 32 -2.66 11.52 8.50
CA GLN A 32 -2.53 10.43 7.52
C GLN A 32 -1.44 9.45 7.94
N MET A 33 -0.28 9.94 8.38
CA MET A 33 0.80 9.09 8.89
C MET A 33 0.35 8.31 10.13
N MET A 34 -0.28 8.98 11.09
CA MET A 34 -0.83 8.34 12.29
C MET A 34 -1.91 7.29 11.96
N GLY A 35 -2.86 7.65 11.08
CA GLY A 35 -3.92 6.75 10.63
C GLY A 35 -3.38 5.51 9.91
N ARG A 36 -2.36 5.69 9.06
CA ARG A 36 -1.66 4.57 8.41
C ARG A 36 -0.99 3.67 9.45
N ALA A 37 -0.23 4.23 10.40
CA ALA A 37 0.44 3.44 11.43
C ALA A 37 -0.53 2.62 12.30
N LEU A 38 -1.75 3.11 12.56
CA LEU A 38 -2.72 2.40 13.40
C LEU A 38 -3.17 1.04 12.84
N LEU A 39 -3.34 0.94 11.52
CA LEU A 39 -3.92 -0.25 10.87
C LEU A 39 -2.91 -1.02 10.02
N TRP A 40 -1.86 -0.37 9.50
CA TRP A 40 -0.91 -1.00 8.59
C TRP A 40 0.28 -1.61 9.32
N ASP A 41 0.62 -1.09 10.50
CA ASP A 41 1.73 -1.60 11.32
C ASP A 41 1.32 -2.77 12.22
N LYS A 42 0.05 -3.18 12.15
CA LYS A 42 -0.49 -4.31 12.89
C LYS A 42 -0.61 -5.50 11.96
N LEU A 43 0.25 -6.50 12.18
CA LEU A 43 -0.06 -7.85 11.72
C LEU A 43 -1.43 -8.24 12.28
N PRO A 44 -2.25 -9.00 11.54
CA PRO A 44 -3.50 -9.51 12.09
C PRO A 44 -3.18 -10.24 13.40
N ASN A 45 -3.69 -9.74 14.52
CA ASN A 45 -3.61 -10.44 15.80
C ASN A 45 -4.60 -11.61 15.74
N LEU A 46 -4.22 -12.64 14.99
CA LEU A 46 -4.90 -13.92 15.09
C LEU A 46 -4.51 -14.51 16.45
N PRO A 47 -5.48 -14.94 17.28
CA PRO A 47 -5.20 -15.57 18.58
C PRO A 47 -4.40 -16.88 18.47
N ASP A 48 -4.10 -17.32 17.24
CA ASP A 48 -3.27 -18.47 16.91
C ASP A 48 -2.19 -18.12 15.89
N SER A 49 -1.43 -17.05 16.18
CA SER A 49 -0.28 -16.59 15.40
C SER A 49 0.96 -17.47 15.60
N GLY A 50 0.77 -18.78 15.62
CA GLY A 50 1.77 -19.73 15.17
C GLY A 50 1.59 -19.93 13.66
N ASP A 51 2.56 -20.54 13.00
CA ASP A 51 2.55 -20.90 11.58
C ASP A 51 1.33 -21.74 11.07
N VAL A 52 0.26 -21.89 11.85
CA VAL A 52 -0.88 -22.78 11.63
C VAL A 52 -1.96 -22.20 10.72
N ALA A 53 -2.37 -20.94 10.89
CA ALA A 53 -3.43 -20.35 10.04
C ALA A 53 -3.02 -20.23 8.55
N GLY A 54 -1.72 -20.06 8.29
CA GLY A 54 -1.18 -20.10 6.92
C GLY A 54 -1.08 -21.52 6.34
N LYS A 55 -0.96 -22.55 7.19
CA LYS A 55 -0.86 -23.96 6.78
C LYS A 55 -2.22 -24.60 6.53
N GLU A 56 -3.24 -24.24 7.29
CA GLU A 56 -4.59 -24.80 7.12
C GLU A 56 -5.28 -24.31 5.83
N GLY A 57 -4.95 -23.10 5.36
CA GLY A 57 -5.43 -22.55 4.08
C GLY A 57 -4.45 -22.68 2.91
N ALA A 58 -3.29 -23.33 3.11
CA ALA A 58 -2.28 -23.45 2.06
C ALA A 58 -2.75 -24.40 0.94
N VAL A 59 -3.05 -23.84 -0.23
CA VAL A 59 -3.25 -24.63 -1.45
C VAL A 59 -1.90 -25.14 -1.93
N LYS A 60 -1.72 -26.47 -1.94
CA LYS A 60 -0.51 -27.12 -2.45
C LYS A 60 -0.26 -26.69 -3.90
N GLN A 61 0.77 -25.88 -4.12
CA GLN A 61 1.17 -25.45 -5.44
C GLN A 61 1.91 -26.60 -6.15
N PRO A 62 1.57 -26.94 -7.41
CA PRO A 62 2.35 -27.90 -8.18
C PRO A 62 3.76 -27.34 -8.44
N SER A 63 4.77 -28.22 -8.52
CA SER A 63 6.15 -27.83 -8.81
C SER A 63 6.33 -27.29 -10.24
N TYR A 64 5.38 -27.61 -11.13
CA TYR A 64 5.38 -27.16 -12.52
C TYR A 64 3.98 -26.71 -12.93
N VAL A 65 3.88 -25.50 -13.47
CA VAL A 65 2.62 -24.80 -13.78
C VAL A 65 1.74 -25.56 -14.80
N TYR A 66 2.34 -26.40 -15.64
CA TYR A 66 1.63 -27.15 -16.69
C TYR A 66 1.42 -28.64 -16.35
N TYR A 67 1.68 -29.06 -15.12
CA TYR A 67 1.43 -30.43 -14.72
C TYR A 67 -0.05 -30.59 -14.33
N SER A 68 -0.85 -31.22 -15.20
CA SER A 68 -2.22 -31.63 -14.88
C SER A 68 -2.19 -33.01 -14.24
N ASN A 69 -2.48 -33.11 -12.94
CA ASN A 69 -2.73 -34.39 -12.28
C ASN A 69 -4.05 -34.96 -12.82
N ASN A 70 -3.98 -35.75 -13.89
CA ASN A 70 -5.13 -36.48 -14.42
C ASN A 70 -5.14 -37.88 -13.80
N ASP A 71 -5.70 -38.01 -12.60
CA ASP A 71 -6.16 -39.28 -12.01
C ASP A 71 -7.69 -39.22 -11.82
#